data_AF-A0A962XSD4-F1
#
_entry.id   AF-A0A962XSD4-F1
#
_cell.length_a   1.000
_cell.length_b   1.000
_cell.length_c   1.000
_cell.angle_alpha   90.00
_cell.angle_beta   90.00
_cell.angle_gamma   90.00
#
_symmetry.space_group_name_H-M   'P 1'
#
loop_
_entity.id
_entity.type
_entity.pdbx_description
1 polymer ?
#
loop_
_entity_poly.entity_id
_entity_poly.type
_entity_poly.pdbx_seq_one_letter_code
_entity_poly.pdbx_strand_id
1 'polypeptide(L)'
;EKAAESVIEAFMGLKANILIQEFIKEAGGADIRCLVVGGKVVAAMKRQGKEGEFRSNLHRGGSATLIKLTPEERSTAARAAGIMGLNVCGVDILRSNHGPVVMEVNSSPGLEGIEGATQKDIAGLIIQFIETNHQPNKTRTRGKG
;
A
#
# COMPACT_ATOMS: atom_id res chain seq x y z
N GLU A 1 3.62 21.40 -19.88
CA GLU A 1 5.09 21.36 -19.88
C GLU A 1 5.71 22.40 -18.96
N LYS A 2 5.69 23.71 -19.28
CA LYS A 2 6.36 24.75 -18.46
C LYS A 2 6.11 24.69 -16.95
N ALA A 3 4.88 24.40 -16.51
CA ALA A 3 4.57 24.30 -15.08
C ALA A 3 5.29 23.13 -14.37
N ALA A 4 5.45 21.98 -15.05
CA ALA A 4 6.16 20.83 -14.49
C ALA A 4 7.67 21.10 -14.41
N GLU A 5 8.23 21.72 -15.46
CA GLU A 5 9.64 22.16 -15.50
C GLU A 5 9.93 23.15 -14.36
N SER A 6 9.10 24.18 -14.18
CA SER A 6 9.27 25.17 -13.11
C SER A 6 9.18 24.56 -11.70
N VAL A 7 8.35 23.53 -11.50
CA VAL A 7 8.28 22.80 -10.22
C VAL A 7 9.58 22.02 -10.00
N ILE A 8 10.08 21.32 -11.01
CA ILE A 8 11.34 20.55 -10.92
C ILE A 8 12.51 21.49 -10.61
N GLU A 9 12.62 22.61 -11.32
CA GLU A 9 13.66 23.63 -11.10
C GLU A 9 13.61 24.19 -9.66
N ALA A 10 12.42 24.47 -9.15
CA ALA A 10 12.25 24.94 -7.77
C ALA A 10 12.74 23.90 -6.74
N PHE A 11 12.44 22.62 -6.94
CA PHE A 11 12.89 21.56 -6.03
C PHE A 11 14.38 21.21 -6.17
N MET A 12 14.99 21.41 -7.35
CA MET A 12 16.44 21.27 -7.53
C MET A 12 17.23 22.27 -6.68
N GLY A 13 16.71 23.49 -6.49
CA GLY A 13 17.31 24.48 -5.58
C GLY A 13 17.28 24.09 -4.10
N LEU A 14 16.36 23.21 -3.69
CA LEU A 14 16.16 22.78 -2.31
C LEU A 14 17.08 21.62 -1.88
N LYS A 15 17.91 21.08 -2.78
CA LYS A 15 18.75 19.88 -2.54
C LYS A 15 17.94 18.67 -2.01
N ALA A 16 16.67 18.57 -2.39
CA ALA A 16 15.82 17.44 -2.04
C ALA A 16 15.88 16.36 -3.12
N ASN A 17 15.76 15.09 -2.73
CA ASN A 17 15.56 14.01 -3.68
C ASN A 17 14.11 14.03 -4.16
N ILE A 18 13.91 13.97 -5.48
CA ILE A 18 12.59 14.01 -6.12
C ILE A 18 12.37 12.70 -6.84
N LEU A 19 11.15 12.17 -6.73
CA LEU A 19 10.69 11.04 -7.53
C LEU A 19 9.63 11.54 -8.52
N ILE A 20 9.94 11.46 -9.82
CA ILE A 20 8.99 11.75 -10.90
C ILE A 20 8.43 10.41 -11.39
N GLN A 21 7.10 10.31 -11.48
CA GLN A 21 6.41 9.07 -11.85
C GLN A 21 5.30 9.35 -12.87
N GLU A 22 4.91 8.32 -13.61
CA GLU A 22 3.75 8.35 -14.49
C GLU A 22 2.46 8.60 -13.68
N PHE A 23 1.56 9.40 -14.24
CA PHE A 23 0.24 9.63 -13.66
C PHE A 23 -0.77 8.60 -14.19
N ILE A 24 -1.15 7.64 -13.33
CA ILE A 24 -2.15 6.60 -13.63
C ILE A 24 -3.57 7.19 -13.52
N LYS A 25 -3.98 7.96 -14.53
CA LYS A 25 -5.26 8.67 -14.56
C LYS A 25 -6.48 7.75 -14.50
N GLU A 26 -6.37 6.55 -15.08
CA GLU A 26 -7.43 5.55 -15.12
C GLU A 26 -7.79 4.97 -13.74
N ALA A 27 -6.90 5.13 -12.75
CA ALA A 27 -7.20 4.77 -11.38
C ALA A 27 -8.28 5.69 -10.77
N GLY A 28 -8.54 6.86 -11.38
CA GLY A 28 -9.65 7.74 -11.00
C GLY A 28 -9.56 8.26 -9.57
N GLY A 29 -8.33 8.54 -9.10
CA GLY A 29 -8.08 8.95 -7.71
C GLY A 29 -8.38 7.85 -6.68
N ALA A 30 -8.35 6.58 -7.09
CA ALA A 30 -8.52 5.44 -6.21
C ALA A 30 -7.27 4.57 -6.14
N ASP A 31 -7.09 3.93 -5.00
CA ASP A 31 -6.07 2.89 -4.83
C ASP A 31 -6.65 1.70 -4.06
N ILE A 32 -5.94 0.58 -4.13
CA ILE A 32 -6.25 -0.64 -3.39
C ILE A 32 -5.17 -0.82 -2.33
N ARG A 33 -5.57 -0.70 -1.06
CA ARG A 33 -4.71 -1.07 0.07
C ARG A 33 -4.91 -2.53 0.40
N CYS A 34 -3.87 -3.32 0.16
CA CYS A 34 -3.77 -4.72 0.55
C CYS A 34 -3.00 -4.82 1.86
N LEU A 35 -3.51 -5.56 2.85
CA LEU A 35 -2.74 -5.89 4.04
C LEU A 35 -2.21 -7.31 3.94
N VAL A 36 -0.90 -7.44 4.03
CA VAL A 36 -0.19 -8.72 3.97
C VAL A 36 0.28 -9.11 5.36
N VAL A 37 0.01 -10.36 5.76
CA VAL A 37 0.53 -11.00 6.97
C VAL A 37 1.08 -12.37 6.59
N GLY A 38 2.34 -12.64 6.92
CA GLY A 38 3.00 -13.91 6.65
C GLY A 38 3.01 -14.31 5.17
N GLY A 39 3.11 -13.33 4.26
CA GLY A 39 3.08 -13.56 2.81
C GLY A 39 1.68 -13.79 2.22
N LYS A 40 0.61 -13.63 3.01
CA LYS A 40 -0.79 -13.75 2.53
C LYS A 40 -1.50 -12.42 2.65
N VAL A 41 -2.26 -12.04 1.61
CA VAL A 41 -3.16 -10.88 1.69
C VAL A 41 -4.38 -11.27 2.54
N VAL A 42 -4.43 -10.77 3.78
CA VAL A 42 -5.49 -11.10 4.76
C VAL A 42 -6.70 -10.19 4.64
N ALA A 43 -6.50 -8.94 4.23
CA ALA A 43 -7.54 -7.94 4.04
C ALA A 43 -7.20 -7.03 2.85
N ALA A 44 -8.22 -6.46 2.23
CA ALA A 44 -8.05 -5.44 1.21
C ALA A 44 -9.23 -4.47 1.22
N MET A 45 -8.95 -3.21 0.96
CA MET A 45 -9.97 -2.16 0.78
C MET A 45 -9.63 -1.31 -0.43
N LYS A 46 -10.65 -0.79 -1.10
CA LYS A 46 -10.50 0.31 -2.05
C LYS A 46 -10.59 1.61 -1.26
N ARG A 47 -9.64 2.52 -1.47
CA ARG A 47 -9.78 3.91 -1.02
C ARG A 47 -10.08 4.80 -2.21
N GLN A 48 -10.99 5.74 -2.04
CA GLN A 48 -11.41 6.68 -3.07
C GLN A 48 -11.16 8.11 -2.58
N GLY A 49 -10.41 8.89 -3.37
CA GLY A 49 -10.22 10.32 -3.13
C GLY A 49 -11.52 11.10 -3.29
N LYS A 50 -11.55 12.31 -2.71
CA LYS A 50 -12.66 13.25 -2.92
C LYS A 50 -12.74 13.68 -4.38
N GLU A 51 -13.90 14.20 -4.78
CA GLU A 51 -14.05 14.81 -6.09
C GLU A 51 -13.02 15.93 -6.30
N GLY A 52 -12.33 15.92 -7.45
CA GLY A 52 -11.23 16.84 -7.76
C GLY A 52 -9.89 16.52 -7.07
N GLU A 53 -9.80 15.50 -6.22
CA GLU A 53 -8.56 15.11 -5.52
C GLU A 53 -8.04 13.76 -6.04
N PHE A 54 -6.81 13.74 -6.55
CA PHE A 54 -6.17 12.51 -7.04
C PHE A 54 -5.65 11.61 -5.90
N ARG A 55 -5.52 12.15 -4.68
CA ARG A 55 -5.03 11.44 -3.48
C ARG A 55 -6.18 10.78 -2.75
N SER A 56 -6.08 9.47 -2.55
CA SER A 56 -7.09 8.61 -1.95
C SER A 56 -6.95 8.41 -0.43
N ASN A 57 -6.01 9.09 0.23
CA ASN A 57 -5.77 8.88 1.66
C ASN A 57 -7.00 9.20 2.53
N LEU A 58 -7.37 8.27 3.42
CA LEU A 58 -8.55 8.40 4.29
C LEU A 58 -8.48 9.64 5.21
N HIS A 59 -7.30 9.98 5.72
CA HIS A 59 -7.10 11.18 6.56
C HIS A 59 -7.38 12.50 5.84
N ARG A 60 -7.50 12.49 4.49
CA ARG A 60 -7.86 13.67 3.68
C ARG A 60 -9.35 13.66 3.29
N GLY A 61 -10.12 12.78 3.92
CA GLY A 61 -11.56 12.61 3.76
C GLY A 61 -11.97 11.78 2.54
N GLY A 62 -11.08 10.90 2.08
CA GLY A 62 -11.45 9.81 1.16
C GLY A 62 -12.31 8.75 1.85
N SER A 63 -13.01 7.93 1.08
CA SER A 63 -13.83 6.83 1.59
C SER A 63 -13.12 5.48 1.44
N ALA A 64 -13.41 4.54 2.33
CA ALA A 64 -12.94 3.16 2.28
C ALA A 64 -14.10 2.21 2.01
N THR A 65 -13.95 1.28 1.07
CA THR A 65 -14.94 0.23 0.79
C THR A 65 -14.28 -1.13 0.66
N LEU A 66 -15.02 -2.18 1.01
CA LEU A 66 -14.59 -3.56 0.79
C LEU A 66 -14.37 -3.81 -0.70
N ILE A 67 -13.26 -4.47 -1.05
CA ILE A 67 -12.97 -4.86 -2.43
C ILE A 67 -12.56 -6.32 -2.53
N LYS A 68 -12.99 -6.97 -3.63
CA LYS A 68 -12.50 -8.27 -4.03
C LYS A 68 -11.31 -8.09 -4.97
N LEU A 69 -10.15 -8.61 -4.55
CA LEU A 69 -8.94 -8.60 -5.37
C LEU A 69 -9.03 -9.61 -6.52
N THR A 70 -8.44 -9.25 -7.66
CA THR A 70 -8.10 -10.22 -8.70
C THR A 70 -6.95 -11.14 -8.23
N PRO A 71 -6.76 -12.31 -8.86
CA PRO A 71 -5.59 -13.15 -8.57
C PRO A 71 -4.25 -12.42 -8.79
N GLU A 72 -4.20 -11.57 -9.81
CA GLU A 72 -3.00 -10.80 -10.16
C GLU A 72 -2.69 -9.72 -9.12
N GLU A 73 -3.68 -8.98 -8.64
CA GLU A 73 -3.53 -7.99 -7.57
C GLU A 73 -3.03 -8.65 -6.28
N ARG A 74 -3.63 -9.78 -5.91
CA ARG A 74 -3.25 -10.54 -4.71
C ARG A 74 -1.81 -11.04 -4.82
N SER A 75 -1.44 -11.61 -5.96
CA SER A 75 -0.08 -12.10 -6.20
C SER A 75 0.93 -10.96 -6.21
N THR A 76 0.58 -9.82 -6.80
CA THR A 76 1.42 -8.61 -6.83
C THR A 76 1.67 -8.06 -5.43
N ALA A 77 0.65 -7.95 -4.58
CA ALA A 77 0.81 -7.53 -3.19
C ALA A 77 1.69 -8.49 -2.37
N ALA A 78 1.45 -9.79 -2.48
CA ALA A 78 2.24 -10.79 -1.76
C ALA A 78 3.72 -10.82 -2.20
N ARG A 79 3.98 -10.70 -3.51
CA ARG A 79 5.34 -10.61 -4.06
C ARG A 79 6.06 -9.35 -3.59
N ALA A 80 5.38 -8.20 -3.59
CA ALA A 80 5.96 -6.94 -3.12
C ALA A 80 6.40 -7.06 -1.65
N ALA A 81 5.54 -7.58 -0.78
CA ALA A 81 5.89 -7.85 0.62
C ALA A 81 7.09 -8.80 0.77
N GLY A 82 7.12 -9.87 -0.03
CA GLY A 82 8.21 -10.85 -0.04
C GLY A 82 9.55 -10.26 -0.48
N ILE A 83 9.55 -9.43 -1.53
CA ILE A 83 10.76 -8.74 -2.04
C ILE A 83 11.30 -7.77 -0.98
N MET A 84 10.41 -7.04 -0.30
CA MET A 84 10.79 -6.14 0.79
C MET A 84 11.20 -6.88 2.08
N GLY A 85 10.99 -8.19 2.15
CA GLY A 85 11.29 -9.01 3.34
C GLY A 85 10.39 -8.71 4.54
N LEU A 86 9.18 -8.19 4.31
CA LEU A 86 8.25 -7.80 5.37
C LEU A 86 7.23 -8.90 5.66
N ASN A 87 7.09 -9.24 6.94
CA ASN A 87 6.08 -10.20 7.39
C ASN A 87 4.70 -9.57 7.54
N VAL A 88 4.65 -8.29 7.91
CA VAL A 88 3.43 -7.49 8.04
C VAL A 88 3.64 -6.18 7.32
N CYS A 89 2.78 -5.85 6.35
CA CYS A 89 2.84 -4.58 5.64
C CYS A 89 1.52 -4.25 4.93
N GLY A 90 1.30 -2.96 4.69
CA GLY A 90 0.34 -2.47 3.71
C GLY A 90 1.00 -2.35 2.35
N VAL A 91 0.35 -2.80 1.29
CA VAL A 91 0.79 -2.62 -0.10
C VAL A 91 -0.30 -1.84 -0.84
N ASP A 92 0.07 -0.70 -1.40
CA ASP A 92 -0.84 0.13 -2.19
C ASP A 92 -0.65 -0.16 -3.66
N ILE A 93 -1.78 -0.46 -4.32
CA ILE A 93 -1.82 -0.80 -5.74
C ILE A 93 -2.73 0.19 -6.45
N LEU A 94 -2.27 0.68 -7.61
CA LEU A 94 -3.12 1.35 -8.58
C LEU A 94 -3.50 0.37 -9.69
N ARG A 95 -4.76 0.42 -10.13
CA ARG A 95 -5.21 -0.27 -11.33
C ARG A 95 -4.85 0.58 -12.54
N SER A 96 -3.88 0.14 -13.33
CA SER A 96 -3.53 0.75 -14.61
C SER A 96 -4.13 -0.06 -15.77
N ASN A 97 -4.12 0.51 -16.96
CA ASN A 97 -4.50 -0.19 -18.19
C ASN A 97 -3.54 -1.33 -18.58
N HIS A 98 -2.36 -1.39 -17.95
CA HIS A 98 -1.34 -2.39 -18.20
C HIS A 98 -1.10 -3.31 -16.98
N GLY A 99 -2.09 -3.40 -16.07
CA GLY A 99 -2.07 -4.28 -14.90
C GLY A 99 -1.91 -3.54 -13.57
N PRO A 100 -1.85 -4.27 -12.44
CA PRO A 100 -1.67 -3.67 -11.13
C PRO A 100 -0.24 -3.15 -10.94
N VAL A 101 -0.09 -1.88 -10.58
CA VAL A 101 1.21 -1.26 -10.28
C VAL A 101 1.31 -0.95 -8.78
N VAL A 102 2.45 -1.28 -8.17
CA VAL A 102 2.70 -1.05 -6.74
C VAL A 102 3.17 0.40 -6.55
N MET A 103 2.48 1.14 -5.69
CA MET A 103 2.77 2.55 -5.40
C MET A 103 3.57 2.71 -4.10
N GLU A 104 3.20 1.98 -3.04
CA GLU A 104 3.85 2.06 -1.73
C GLU A 104 3.84 0.68 -1.06
N VAL A 105 4.90 0.37 -0.32
CA VAL A 105 4.92 -0.72 0.67
C VAL A 105 5.23 -0.13 2.04
N ASN A 106 4.31 -0.26 2.99
CA ASN A 106 4.38 0.34 4.31
C ASN A 106 4.53 -0.74 5.38
N SER A 107 5.64 -0.73 6.12
CA SER A 107 5.97 -1.71 7.16
C SER A 107 5.17 -1.53 8.45
N SER A 108 4.49 -0.39 8.65
CA SER A 108 3.67 -0.10 9.83
C SER A 108 2.29 0.44 9.43
N PRO A 109 1.46 -0.38 8.78
CA PRO A 109 0.16 0.05 8.28
C PRO A 109 -0.83 0.32 9.43
N GLY A 110 -1.63 1.39 9.31
CA GLY A 110 -2.77 1.60 10.19
C GLY A 110 -3.88 0.57 9.95
N LEU A 111 -4.51 0.09 11.03
CA LEU A 111 -5.49 -1.01 10.99
C LEU A 111 -6.94 -0.52 10.99
N GLU A 112 -7.24 0.58 11.71
CA GLU A 112 -8.60 1.07 11.95
C GLU A 112 -9.46 1.15 10.68
N GLY A 113 -8.95 1.81 9.63
CA GLY A 113 -9.69 1.99 8.39
C GLY A 113 -9.97 0.68 7.64
N ILE A 114 -9.03 -0.26 7.65
CA ILE A 114 -9.18 -1.53 6.92
C ILE A 114 -9.97 -2.57 7.72
N GLU A 115 -9.85 -2.58 9.04
CA GLU A 115 -10.72 -3.39 9.91
C GLU A 115 -12.17 -2.89 9.81
N GLY A 116 -12.38 -1.57 9.85
CA GLY A 116 -13.70 -0.98 9.62
C GLY A 116 -14.29 -1.31 8.24
N ALA A 117 -13.49 -1.27 7.18
CA ALA A 117 -13.98 -1.60 5.84
C ALA A 117 -14.23 -3.10 5.61
N THR A 118 -13.45 -3.98 6.26
CA THR A 118 -13.48 -5.43 6.01
C THR A 118 -14.17 -6.25 7.09
N GLN A 119 -14.41 -5.66 8.26
CA GLN A 119 -14.96 -6.30 9.45
C GLN A 119 -14.15 -7.54 9.89
N LYS A 120 -12.84 -7.50 9.67
CA LYS A 120 -11.90 -8.55 10.07
C LYS A 120 -11.08 -8.12 11.28
N ASP A 121 -10.86 -9.04 12.20
CA ASP A 121 -9.87 -8.89 13.27
C ASP A 121 -8.46 -9.11 12.70
N ILE A 122 -7.85 -8.03 12.23
CA ILE A 122 -6.54 -8.05 11.61
C ILE A 122 -5.45 -8.09 12.68
N ALA A 123 -5.65 -7.36 13.79
CA ALA A 123 -4.75 -7.42 14.93
C ALA A 123 -4.58 -8.87 15.42
N GLY A 124 -5.68 -9.60 15.58
CA GLY A 124 -5.67 -11.02 15.95
C GLY A 124 -4.91 -11.89 14.95
N LEU A 125 -5.07 -11.66 13.64
CA LEU A 125 -4.31 -12.39 12.61
C LEU A 125 -2.80 -12.13 12.69
N ILE A 126 -2.39 -10.91 13.06
CA ILE A 126 -0.98 -10.58 13.29
C ILE A 126 -0.45 -11.33 14.52
N ILE A 127 -1.20 -11.31 15.62
CA ILE A 127 -0.83 -12.05 16.85
C ILE A 127 -0.73 -13.55 16.57
N GLN A 128 -1.73 -14.14 15.90
CA GLN A 128 -1.72 -15.56 15.52
C GLN A 128 -0.50 -15.91 14.66
N PHE A 129 -0.14 -15.03 13.71
CA PHE A 129 1.07 -15.21 12.91
C PHE A 129 2.33 -15.23 13.78
N ILE A 130 2.45 -14.32 14.75
CA ILE A 130 3.58 -14.27 15.67
C ILE A 130 3.63 -15.54 16.53
N GLU A 131 2.52 -15.95 17.13
CA GLU A 131 2.43 -17.14 17.99
C GLU A 131 2.87 -18.41 17.24
N THR A 132 2.47 -18.55 15.97
CA THR A 132 2.78 -19.74 15.16
C THR A 132 4.23 -19.74 14.65
N ASN A 133 4.87 -18.59 14.51
CA ASN A 133 6.18 -18.46 13.87
C ASN A 133 7.30 -18.03 14.83
N HIS A 134 6.96 -17.69 16.07
CA HIS A 134 7.92 -17.36 17.10
C HIS A 134 8.85 -18.55 17.38
N GLN A 135 10.15 -18.27 17.39
CA GLN A 135 11.15 -19.16 17.96
C GLN A 135 12.08 -18.33 18.82
N PRO A 136 12.51 -18.83 20.00
CA PRO A 136 13.54 -18.17 20.79
C PRO A 136 14.74 -17.81 19.92
N ASN A 137 15.22 -16.57 20.05
CA ASN A 137 16.39 -16.05 19.33
C ASN A 137 16.28 -15.97 17.79
N LYS A 138 15.08 -16.12 17.22
CA LYS A 138 14.81 -15.97 15.78
C LYS A 138 14.17 -14.61 15.45
N THR A 139 14.81 -13.53 15.88
CA THR A 139 14.35 -12.15 15.67
C THR A 139 14.94 -11.49 14.42
N ARG A 140 15.73 -12.22 13.62
CA ARG A 140 16.36 -11.67 12.42
C ARG A 140 15.31 -11.19 11.41
N THR A 141 15.46 -9.94 10.98
CA THR A 141 14.79 -9.39 9.81
C THR A 141 15.20 -10.18 8.56
N ARG A 142 14.23 -10.49 7.70
CA ARG A 142 14.47 -11.23 6.45
C ARG A 142 15.12 -10.37 5.36
N GLY A 143 15.02 -9.05 5.46
CA GLY A 143 15.60 -8.08 4.52
C GLY A 143 16.81 -7.35 5.10
N LYS A 144 17.55 -6.65 4.21
CA LYS A 144 18.71 -5.82 4.60
C LYS A 144 18.36 -4.39 5.04
N GLY A 145 17.09 -3.98 4.91
CA GLY A 145 16.55 -2.69 5.37
C GLY A 145 17.38 -1.51 4.92
#